data_AF-A0A8K0FJW2-F1
#
_entry.id   AF-A0A8K0FJW2-F1
#
_cell.length_a   1.000
_cell.length_b   1.000
_cell.length_c   1.000
_cell.angle_alpha   90.00
_cell.angle_beta   90.00
_cell.angle_gamma   90.00
#
_symmetry.space_group_name_H-M   'P 1'
#
loop_
_entity.id
_entity.type
_entity.pdbx_description
1 polymer ?
#
loop_
_entity_poly.entity_id
_entity_poly.type
_entity_poly.pdbx_seq_one_letter_code
_entity_poly.pdbx_strand_id
1 'polypeptide(L)'
;AAVPARLWGSRSRCTGRLELLFAGTWGSVCAEGWDLAAARVLCRQLGCGRPRLVPVPCSPAAAGASPAVLQQVQCTGQEPALEHCILQPGHASSCS
;
A
#
# COMPACT_ATOMS: atom_id res chain seq x y z
N ALA A 1 -11.82 3.26 12.03
CA ALA A 1 -12.30 3.29 10.63
C ALA A 1 -11.13 2.94 9.74
N ALA A 2 -11.34 2.11 8.71
CA ALA A 2 -10.22 1.60 7.93
C ALA A 2 -9.52 2.68 7.11
N VAL A 3 -8.19 2.63 7.04
CA VAL A 3 -7.44 3.50 6.11
C VAL A 3 -7.88 3.13 4.70
N PRO A 4 -8.49 4.06 3.93
CA PRO A 4 -8.93 3.75 2.58
C PRO A 4 -7.76 3.29 1.71
N ALA A 5 -7.94 2.16 1.05
CA ALA A 5 -6.94 1.52 0.21
C ALA A 5 -7.53 1.22 -1.17
N ARG A 6 -6.73 1.39 -2.23
CA ARG A 6 -7.12 1.03 -3.59
C ARG A 6 -5.97 0.42 -4.37
N LEU A 7 -6.31 -0.46 -5.32
CA LEU A 7 -5.37 -0.99 -6.29
C LEU A 7 -5.65 -0.34 -7.65
N TRP A 8 -4.66 0.40 -8.18
CA TRP A 8 -4.77 1.14 -9.44
C TRP A 8 -3.98 0.47 -10.57
N GLY A 9 -4.36 0.75 -11.82
CA GLY A 9 -3.60 0.32 -13.00
C GLY A 9 -3.86 -1.13 -13.44
N SER A 10 -4.96 -1.76 -13.01
CA SER A 10 -5.41 -3.06 -13.49
C SER A 10 -6.92 -3.07 -13.74
N ARG A 11 -7.38 -4.03 -14.55
CA ARG A 11 -8.80 -4.32 -14.77
C ARG A 11 -9.46 -5.10 -13.62
N SER A 12 -8.68 -5.64 -12.69
CA SER A 12 -9.18 -6.36 -11.52
C SER A 12 -9.02 -5.53 -10.26
N ARG A 13 -10.08 -5.50 -9.43
CA ARG A 13 -10.10 -4.83 -8.12
C ARG A 13 -9.08 -5.37 -7.11
N CYS A 14 -8.51 -6.56 -7.39
CA CYS A 14 -7.60 -7.28 -6.50
C CYS A 14 -6.16 -7.33 -7.00
N THR A 15 -5.83 -6.55 -8.03
CA THR A 15 -4.49 -6.48 -8.61
C THR A 15 -4.18 -5.05 -8.98
N GLY A 16 -2.93 -4.64 -8.88
CA GLY A 16 -2.51 -3.30 -9.29
C GLY A 16 -1.51 -2.70 -8.32
N ARG A 17 -1.20 -1.43 -8.54
CA ARG A 17 -0.39 -0.60 -7.65
C ARG A 17 -1.21 -0.23 -6.43
N LEU A 18 -0.67 -0.49 -5.24
CA LEU A 18 -1.31 -0.07 -3.99
C LEU A 18 -1.16 1.43 -3.77
N GLU A 19 -2.29 2.07 -3.49
CA GLU A 19 -2.37 3.42 -2.97
C GLU A 19 -3.18 3.43 -1.67
N LEU A 20 -2.73 4.21 -0.69
CA LEU A 20 -3.36 4.39 0.62
C LEU A 20 -3.67 5.87 0.83
N LEU A 21 -4.83 6.17 1.42
CA LEU A 21 -5.22 7.54 1.77
C LEU A 21 -4.66 7.89 3.17
N PHE A 22 -3.63 8.72 3.20
CA PHE A 22 -2.99 9.19 4.43
C PHE A 22 -3.00 10.72 4.49
N ALA A 23 -3.41 11.27 5.63
CA ALA A 23 -3.52 12.73 5.85
C ALA A 23 -4.30 13.48 4.74
N GLY A 24 -5.33 12.84 4.16
CA GLY A 24 -6.16 13.43 3.11
C GLY A 24 -5.59 13.36 1.69
N THR A 25 -4.43 12.71 1.49
CA THR A 25 -3.80 12.52 0.17
C THR A 25 -3.54 11.04 -0.13
N TRP A 26 -3.70 10.65 -1.39
CA TRP A 26 -3.36 9.30 -1.83
C TRP A 26 -1.85 9.19 -2.04
N GLY A 27 -1.27 8.17 -1.42
CA GLY A 27 0.16 7.87 -1.49
C GLY A 27 0.44 6.45 -1.91
N SER A 28 1.55 6.22 -2.60
CA SER A 28 2.04 4.87 -2.92
C SER A 28 2.80 4.26 -1.73
N VAL A 29 2.98 2.94 -1.73
CA VAL A 29 3.84 2.23 -0.76
C VAL A 29 5.14 1.81 -1.45
N CYS A 30 6.27 1.97 -0.78
CA CYS A 30 7.56 1.52 -1.30
C CYS A 30 7.67 0.01 -1.34
N ALA A 31 8.38 -0.50 -2.35
CA ALA A 31 8.57 -1.94 -2.54
C ALA A 31 9.25 -2.60 -1.33
N GLU A 32 10.25 -1.93 -0.75
CA GLU A 32 10.97 -2.41 0.43
C GLU A 32 10.11 -2.41 1.71
N GLY A 33 9.13 -1.51 1.77
CA GLY A 33 8.21 -1.38 2.89
C GLY A 33 6.98 -2.27 2.81
N TRP A 34 6.89 -3.12 1.79
CA TRP A 34 5.71 -3.90 1.45
C TRP A 34 6.01 -5.40 1.39
N ASP A 35 5.42 -6.15 2.31
CA ASP A 35 5.63 -7.59 2.43
C ASP A 35 4.33 -8.41 2.32
N LEU A 36 4.45 -9.74 2.49
CA LEU A 36 3.32 -10.65 2.33
C LEU A 36 2.34 -10.54 3.51
N ALA A 37 2.82 -10.15 4.69
CA ALA A 37 1.99 -9.95 5.87
C ALA A 37 1.08 -8.75 5.66
N ALA A 38 1.62 -7.61 5.22
CA ALA A 38 0.87 -6.43 4.86
C ALA A 38 -0.11 -6.70 3.70
N ALA A 39 0.33 -7.43 2.68
CA ALA A 39 -0.55 -7.83 1.58
C ALA A 39 -1.72 -8.71 2.04
N ARG A 40 -1.52 -9.58 3.04
CA ARG A 40 -2.60 -10.40 3.62
C ARG A 40 -3.66 -9.53 4.29
N VAL A 41 -3.23 -8.52 5.05
CA VAL A 41 -4.14 -7.56 5.71
C VAL A 41 -4.92 -6.77 4.67
N LEU A 42 -4.24 -6.24 3.65
CA LEU A 42 -4.91 -5.52 2.55
C LEU A 42 -5.91 -6.39 1.80
N CYS A 43 -5.54 -7.61 1.40
CA CYS A 43 -6.46 -8.49 0.67
C CYS A 43 -7.66 -8.88 1.52
N ARG A 44 -7.52 -8.97 2.85
CA ARG A 44 -8.65 -9.15 3.77
C ARG A 44 -9.54 -7.92 3.77
N GLN A 45 -8.95 -6.73 3.92
CA GLN A 45 -9.67 -5.45 3.92
C GLN A 45 -10.44 -5.21 2.60
N LEU A 46 -9.89 -5.62 1.46
CA LEU A 46 -10.50 -5.48 0.13
C LEU A 46 -11.40 -6.65 -0.28
N GLY A 47 -11.48 -7.73 0.52
CA GLY A 47 -12.23 -8.93 0.16
C GLY A 47 -11.66 -9.68 -1.06
N CYS A 48 -10.34 -9.64 -1.23
CA CYS A 48 -9.61 -10.20 -2.38
C CYS A 48 -9.02 -11.59 -2.15
N GLY A 49 -9.21 -12.18 -0.97
CA GLY A 49 -8.77 -13.54 -0.66
C GLY A 49 -7.27 -13.62 -0.35
N ARG A 50 -6.59 -14.64 -0.89
CA ARG A 50 -5.16 -14.87 -0.61
C ARG A 50 -4.27 -13.86 -1.37
N PRO A 51 -3.32 -13.20 -0.69
CA PRO A 51 -2.44 -12.25 -1.35
C PRO A 51 -1.45 -12.97 -2.28
N ARG A 52 -1.10 -12.28 -3.37
CA ARG A 52 0.04 -12.64 -4.22
C ARG A 52 0.88 -11.39 -4.42
N LEU A 53 2.13 -11.43 -3.99
CA LEU A 53 3.08 -10.36 -4.28
C LEU A 53 3.57 -10.49 -5.72
N VAL A 54 3.58 -9.36 -6.41
CA VAL A 54 4.31 -9.15 -7.65
C VAL A 54 5.34 -8.07 -7.33
N PRO A 55 6.57 -8.13 -7.88
CA PRO A 55 7.56 -7.07 -7.67
C PRO A 55 6.90 -5.72 -7.95
N VAL A 56 6.87 -4.84 -6.94
CA VAL A 56 6.27 -3.52 -7.08
C VAL A 56 7.34 -2.61 -7.66
N PRO A 57 7.21 -2.11 -8.89
CA PRO A 57 8.10 -1.05 -9.35
C PRO A 57 7.81 0.20 -8.52
N CYS A 58 8.80 0.65 -7.73
CA CYS A 58 8.85 2.02 -7.21
C CYS A 58 8.94 2.96 -8.42
N SER A 59 7.80 3.34 -9.01
CA SER A 59 7.76 4.43 -9.96
C SER A 59 7.54 5.71 -9.17
N PRO A 60 8.27 6.80 -9.47
CA PRO A 60 7.91 8.12 -8.98
C PRO A 60 6.41 8.34 -9.23
N ALA A 61 5.70 8.90 -8.25
CA ALA A 61 4.32 9.32 -8.42
C ALA A 61 4.24 10.13 -9.73
N ALA A 62 3.27 9.83 -10.59
CA ALA A 62 3.11 10.52 -11.87
C ALA A 62 3.13 12.05 -11.63
N ALA A 63 3.76 12.83 -12.51
CA ALA A 63 3.88 14.27 -12.34
C ALA A 63 2.51 14.90 -12.04
N GLY A 64 2.28 15.32 -10.79
CA GLY A 64 0.99 15.82 -10.29
C GLY A 64 0.33 15.01 -9.17
N ALA A 65 0.80 13.80 -8.86
CA ALA A 65 0.37 13.01 -7.70
C ALA A 65 1.23 13.37 -6.47
N SER A 66 0.58 13.58 -5.33
CA SER A 66 1.22 14.04 -4.09
C SER A 66 2.39 13.13 -3.67
N PRO A 67 3.50 13.70 -3.15
CA PRO A 67 4.74 12.98 -2.86
C PRO A 67 4.68 12.10 -1.61
N ALA A 68 3.52 11.99 -0.95
CA ALA A 68 3.37 11.18 0.24
C ALA A 68 3.53 9.71 -0.14
N VAL A 69 4.64 9.11 0.29
CA VAL A 69 4.90 7.70 0.06
C VAL A 69 5.03 7.04 1.42
N LEU A 70 4.35 5.92 1.62
CA LEU A 70 4.56 5.13 2.82
C LEU A 70 5.87 4.36 2.65
N GLN A 71 6.84 4.69 3.50
CA GLN A 71 8.15 4.04 3.50
C GLN A 71 8.05 2.63 4.06
N GLN A 72 7.23 2.43 5.10
CA GLN A 72 7.01 1.11 5.67
C GLN A 72 5.55 0.87 6.06
N VAL A 73 5.10 -0.36 5.80
CA VAL A 73 3.85 -0.92 6.29
C VAL A 73 4.22 -2.23 7.00
N GLN A 74 4.37 -2.17 8.31
CA GLN A 74 4.73 -3.36 9.10
C GLN A 74 3.47 -3.97 9.72
N CYS A 75 3.14 -5.17 9.26
CA CYS A 75 2.01 -5.95 9.74
C CYS A 75 2.49 -7.34 10.22
N THR A 76 1.80 -7.91 11.20
CA THR A 76 1.92 -9.34 11.57
C THR A 76 1.19 -10.25 10.58
N GLY A 77 0.24 -9.70 9.81
CA GLY A 77 -0.60 -10.42 8.86
C GLY A 77 -1.92 -10.91 9.45
N GLN A 78 -2.17 -10.62 10.73
CA GLN A 78 -3.39 -10.98 11.44
C GLN A 78 -4.31 -9.79 11.71
N GLU A 79 -3.83 -8.58 11.47
CA GLU A 79 -4.60 -7.36 11.62
C GLU A 79 -5.90 -7.38 10.80
N PRO A 80 -6.99 -6.82 11.31
CA PRO A 80 -8.25 -6.79 10.58
C PRO A 80 -8.19 -5.85 9.36
N ALA A 81 -7.37 -4.80 9.43
CA ALA A 81 -7.16 -3.82 8.37
C ALA A 81 -5.85 -3.04 8.59
N LEU A 82 -5.37 -2.33 7.56
CA LEU A 82 -4.04 -1.72 7.53
C LEU A 82 -3.84 -0.62 8.59
N GLU A 83 -4.90 0.01 9.10
CA GLU A 83 -4.81 0.99 10.18
C GLU A 83 -4.34 0.39 11.52
N HIS A 84 -4.36 -0.94 11.66
CA HIS A 84 -3.87 -1.63 12.85
C HIS A 84 -2.40 -2.08 12.69
N CYS A 85 -1.80 -1.82 11.52
CA CYS A 85 -0.38 -2.03 11.28
C CYS A 85 0.40 -0.77 11.63
N ILE A 86 1.73 -0.90 11.72
CA ILE A 86 2.60 0.27 11.84
C ILE A 86 2.77 0.87 10.43
N LEU A 87 2.21 2.06 10.24
CA LEU A 87 2.34 2.83 9.00
C LEU A 87 3.35 3.95 9.21
N GLN A 88 4.47 3.90 8.50
CA GLN A 88 5.48 4.95 8.53
C GLN A 88 5.42 5.82 7.27
N PRO A 89 4.96 7.08 7.38
CA PRO A 89 5.02 8.02 6.28
C PRO A 89 6.48 8.37 5.98
N GLY A 90 6.77 8.61 4.70
CA GLY A 90 8.04 9.16 4.30
C GLY A 90 8.00 9.77 2.91
N HIS A 91 9.18 9.89 2.31
CA HIS A 91 9.36 10.57 1.04
C HIS A 91 9.73 9.57 -0.04
N ALA A 92 9.20 9.78 -1.25
CA ALA A 92 9.53 8.99 -2.44
C ALA A 92 11.05 8.90 -2.69
N SER A 93 11.78 9.97 -2.34
CA SER A 93 13.23 10.07 -2.52
C SER A 93 14.06 9.15 -1.62
N SER A 94 13.47 8.57 -0.56
CA SER A 94 14.18 7.62 0.31
C SER A 94 13.82 6.16 0.02
N CYS A 95 13.11 5.90 -1.07
CA CYS A 95 12.82 4.54 -1.51
C CYS A 95 13.77 4.13 -2.63
N SER A 96 14.58 3.10 -2.36
CA SER A 96 15.55 2.51 -3.28
C SER A 96 14.92 1.63 -4.36
#